data_AF-A0A9Q9P8U6-F1
#
_entry.id   AF-A0A9Q9P8U6-F1
#
_cell.length_a   1.000
_cell.length_b   1.000
_cell.length_c   1.000
_cell.angle_alpha   90.00
_cell.angle_beta   90.00
_cell.angle_gamma   90.00
#
_symmetry.space_group_name_H-M   'P 1'
#
loop_
_entity.id
_entity.type
_entity.pdbx_description
1 polymer ?
#
loop_
_entity_poly.entity_id
_entity_poly.type
_entity_poly.pdbx_seq_one_letter_code
_entity_poly.pdbx_strand_id
1 'polypeptide(L)'
;MTSPTDERSVDERSADQISADQLSELAKHVLTFEQDRARHDRTKEAEIRVEFEMSAARYYQVLNRVIDSPAALAYDPQLVSRLQRLRHARTSARATRSFVAPGAAPEGREEER
;
A
#
# COMPACT_ATOMS: atom_id res chain seq x y z
N MET A 1 -7.01 -10.46 39.41
CA MET A 1 -6.97 -9.17 38.70
C MET A 1 -6.67 -9.46 37.25
N THR A 2 -7.71 -9.83 36.51
CA THR A 2 -7.67 -10.32 35.12
C THR A 2 -7.98 -9.17 34.17
N SER A 3 -7.09 -8.93 33.23
CA SER A 3 -7.27 -8.00 32.10
C SER A 3 -8.61 -8.25 31.40
N PRO A 4 -9.41 -7.22 31.07
CA PRO A 4 -10.56 -7.41 30.21
C PRO A 4 -10.09 -7.58 28.77
N THR A 5 -10.60 -8.66 28.18
CA THR A 5 -10.36 -9.24 26.87
C THR A 5 -10.49 -8.25 25.72
N ASP A 6 -9.51 -8.31 24.82
CA ASP A 6 -9.55 -7.80 23.44
C ASP A 6 -10.62 -8.56 22.64
N GLU A 7 -11.87 -8.10 22.71
CA GLU A 7 -13.01 -8.62 21.90
C GLU A 7 -13.36 -7.67 20.75
N ARG A 8 -12.35 -7.16 20.02
CA ARG A 8 -12.58 -6.30 18.83
C ARG A 8 -11.89 -6.75 17.53
N SER A 9 -11.25 -7.93 17.49
CA SER A 9 -10.41 -8.32 16.33
C SER A 9 -11.04 -9.30 15.33
N VAL A 10 -12.28 -9.75 15.54
CA VAL A 10 -12.84 -10.88 14.77
C VAL A 10 -13.91 -10.53 13.71
N ASP A 11 -14.46 -9.31 13.70
CA ASP A 11 -15.54 -8.95 12.76
C ASP A 11 -15.05 -8.30 11.44
N GLU A 12 -13.87 -7.65 11.41
CA GLU A 12 -13.36 -6.98 10.19
C GLU A 12 -12.85 -7.94 9.10
N ARG A 13 -12.55 -9.21 9.43
CA ARG A 13 -11.94 -10.16 8.47
C ARG A 13 -12.95 -10.77 7.50
N SER A 14 -14.22 -10.83 7.86
CA SER A 14 -15.26 -11.52 7.07
C SER A 14 -15.84 -10.66 5.94
N ALA A 15 -15.91 -9.33 6.13
CA ALA A 15 -16.29 -8.40 5.06
C ALA A 15 -15.20 -8.26 3.97
N ASP A 16 -13.96 -8.54 4.34
CA ASP A 16 -12.76 -8.44 3.50
C ASP A 16 -12.64 -9.61 2.50
N GLN A 17 -13.37 -10.70 2.73
CA GLN A 17 -13.26 -11.95 1.98
C GLN A 17 -14.20 -12.02 0.76
N ILE A 18 -15.20 -11.14 0.66
CA ILE A 18 -16.29 -11.25 -0.33
C ILE A 18 -15.89 -10.75 -1.74
N SER A 19 -14.72 -10.15 -1.98
CA SER A 19 -14.52 -9.38 -3.24
C SER A 19 -13.19 -9.57 -3.99
N ALA A 20 -12.38 -10.58 -3.67
CA ALA A 20 -11.13 -10.82 -4.40
C ALA A 20 -11.36 -11.44 -5.80
N ASP A 21 -12.46 -12.16 -5.98
CA ASP A 21 -12.76 -12.95 -7.19
C ASP A 21 -13.70 -12.24 -8.18
N GLN A 22 -14.46 -11.25 -7.70
CA GLN A 22 -15.27 -10.35 -8.52
C GLN A 22 -14.93 -8.92 -8.11
N LEU A 23 -14.50 -8.10 -9.08
CA LEU A 23 -14.11 -6.72 -8.84
C LEU A 23 -15.30 -5.94 -8.27
N SER A 24 -15.30 -5.72 -6.96
CA SER A 24 -16.34 -4.95 -6.25
C SER A 24 -16.45 -3.53 -6.80
N GLU A 25 -17.62 -2.91 -6.66
CA GLU A 25 -17.85 -1.51 -7.08
C GLU A 25 -16.86 -0.55 -6.42
N LEU A 26 -16.49 -0.79 -5.15
CA LEU A 26 -15.44 -0.02 -4.49
C LEU A 26 -14.09 -0.18 -5.19
N ALA A 27 -13.74 -1.40 -5.63
CA ALA A 27 -12.49 -1.68 -6.30
C ALA A 27 -12.42 -1.01 -7.68
N LYS A 28 -13.53 -1.03 -8.44
CA LYS A 28 -13.66 -0.27 -9.69
C LYS A 28 -13.49 1.22 -9.45
N HIS A 29 -14.19 1.77 -8.46
CA HIS A 29 -14.11 3.19 -8.12
C HIS A 29 -12.66 3.58 -7.78
N VAL A 30 -11.99 2.80 -6.93
CA VAL A 30 -10.57 3.04 -6.58
C VAL A 30 -9.67 3.05 -7.82
N LEU A 31 -9.86 2.13 -8.77
CA LEU A 31 -9.08 2.09 -10.02
C LEU A 31 -9.36 3.30 -10.92
N THR A 32 -10.62 3.67 -11.12
CA THR A 32 -10.99 4.86 -11.90
C THR A 32 -10.38 6.13 -11.30
N PHE A 33 -10.46 6.28 -9.98
CA PHE A 33 -9.86 7.42 -9.28
C PHE A 33 -8.34 7.50 -9.49
N GLU A 34 -7.63 6.37 -9.44
CA GLU A 34 -6.19 6.32 -9.71
C GLU A 34 -5.84 6.68 -11.16
N GLN A 35 -6.71 6.32 -12.11
CA GLN A 35 -6.51 6.64 -13.53
C GLN A 35 -6.52 8.16 -13.78
N ASP A 36 -7.46 8.86 -13.15
CA ASP A 36 -7.59 10.33 -13.27
C ASP A 36 -6.49 11.07 -12.52
N ARG A 37 -6.07 10.53 -11.37
CA ARG A 37 -5.08 11.15 -10.51
C ARG A 37 -3.66 11.16 -11.08
N ALA A 38 -3.33 10.20 -11.96
CA ALA A 38 -2.10 10.24 -12.73
C ALA A 38 -1.90 11.56 -13.51
N ARG A 39 -2.95 12.38 -13.64
CA ARG A 39 -2.94 13.67 -14.34
C ARG A 39 -2.87 14.91 -13.41
N HIS A 40 -3.17 14.83 -12.10
CA HIS A 40 -3.34 16.02 -11.22
C HIS A 40 -2.91 15.84 -9.74
N ASP A 41 -1.60 15.82 -9.41
CA ASP A 41 -1.07 15.09 -8.24
C ASP A 41 -0.96 15.80 -6.86
N ARG A 42 -1.41 17.06 -6.63
CA ARG A 42 -1.01 17.77 -5.37
C ARG A 42 -1.92 17.66 -4.14
N THR A 43 -3.15 17.18 -4.27
CA THR A 43 -4.20 17.18 -3.22
C THR A 43 -4.78 15.80 -2.91
N LYS A 44 -4.05 14.73 -3.29
CA LYS A 44 -4.55 13.34 -3.32
C LYS A 44 -5.12 12.85 -2.00
N GLU A 45 -4.44 13.11 -0.90
CA GLU A 45 -4.89 12.62 0.41
C GLU A 45 -6.16 13.31 0.92
N ALA A 46 -6.36 14.59 0.57
CA ALA A 46 -7.58 15.31 0.92
C ALA A 46 -8.77 14.78 0.11
N GLU A 47 -8.58 14.58 -1.20
CA GLU A 47 -9.63 14.04 -2.07
C GLU A 47 -9.97 12.60 -1.75
N ILE A 48 -9.00 11.75 -1.41
CA ILE A 48 -9.28 10.39 -0.92
C ILE A 48 -10.24 10.43 0.27
N ARG A 49 -10.03 11.36 1.19
CA ARG A 49 -10.84 11.48 2.41
C ARG A 49 -12.25 11.99 2.11
N VAL A 50 -12.40 12.84 1.10
CA VAL A 50 -13.70 13.37 0.67
C VAL A 50 -14.48 12.34 -0.14
N GLU A 51 -13.84 11.67 -1.09
CA GLU A 51 -14.50 10.76 -2.04
C GLU A 51 -14.82 9.40 -1.42
N PHE A 52 -13.88 8.84 -0.65
CA PHE A 52 -14.00 7.48 -0.13
C PHE A 52 -14.32 7.44 1.37
N GLU A 53 -14.49 8.61 2.00
CA GLU A 53 -14.75 8.76 3.44
C GLU A 53 -13.77 7.96 4.34
N MET A 54 -12.56 7.71 3.84
CA MET A 54 -11.56 6.88 4.51
C MET A 54 -10.22 7.59 4.65
N SER A 55 -9.40 7.09 5.57
CA SER A 55 -8.03 7.58 5.71
C SER A 55 -7.17 7.16 4.51
N ALA A 56 -6.17 7.97 4.16
CA ALA A 56 -5.21 7.64 3.12
C ALA A 56 -4.52 6.29 3.35
N ALA A 57 -4.23 5.94 4.62
CA ALA A 57 -3.65 4.65 4.97
C ALA A 57 -4.57 3.47 4.61
N ARG A 58 -5.86 3.56 4.95
CA ARG A 58 -6.86 2.52 4.60
C ARG A 58 -7.05 2.44 3.08
N TYR A 59 -7.09 3.58 2.40
CA TYR A 59 -7.16 3.63 0.95
C TYR A 59 -6.03 2.87 0.26
N TYR A 60 -4.78 3.12 0.66
CA TYR A 60 -3.64 2.41 0.06
C TYR A 60 -3.61 0.92 0.40
N GLN A 61 -4.16 0.50 1.56
CA GLN A 61 -4.33 -0.93 1.87
C GLN A 61 -5.33 -1.59 0.91
N VAL A 62 -6.48 -0.96 0.67
CA VAL A 62 -7.48 -1.44 -0.29
C VAL A 62 -6.88 -1.48 -1.69
N LEU A 63 -6.24 -0.40 -2.15
CA LEU A 63 -5.60 -0.33 -3.46
C LEU A 63 -4.60 -1.47 -3.66
N ASN A 64 -3.73 -1.73 -2.67
CA ASN A 64 -2.74 -2.80 -2.75
C ASN A 64 -3.38 -4.18 -2.94
N ARG A 65 -4.53 -4.44 -2.32
CA ARG A 65 -5.26 -5.70 -2.49
C ARG A 65 -5.93 -5.79 -3.86
N VAL A 66 -6.52 -4.68 -4.32
CA VAL A 66 -7.18 -4.60 -5.64
C VAL A 66 -6.17 -4.89 -6.75
N ILE A 67 -5.00 -4.25 -6.73
CA ILE A 67 -3.99 -4.45 -7.78
C ILE A 67 -3.35 -5.85 -7.78
N ASP A 68 -3.55 -6.66 -6.74
CA ASP A 68 -3.09 -8.04 -6.67
C ASP A 68 -4.15 -9.05 -7.16
N SER A 69 -5.40 -8.61 -7.40
CA SER A 69 -6.48 -9.47 -7.88
C SER A 69 -6.41 -9.67 -9.41
N PRO A 70 -6.66 -10.89 -9.92
CA PRO A 70 -6.79 -11.13 -11.35
C PRO A 70 -7.97 -10.37 -11.97
N ALA A 71 -9.03 -10.07 -11.20
CA ALA A 71 -10.18 -9.32 -11.68
C ALA A 71 -9.83 -7.86 -12.02
N ALA A 72 -8.86 -7.26 -11.32
CA ALA A 72 -8.37 -5.92 -11.63
C ALA A 72 -7.56 -5.91 -12.95
N LEU A 73 -6.74 -6.94 -13.18
CA LEU A 73 -6.01 -7.10 -14.45
C LEU A 73 -6.95 -7.28 -15.64
N ALA A 74 -8.08 -7.95 -15.45
CA ALA A 74 -9.12 -8.09 -16.48
C ALA A 74 -9.85 -6.77 -16.78
N TYR A 75 -9.90 -5.85 -15.82
CA TYR A 75 -10.56 -4.54 -15.97
C TYR A 75 -9.67 -3.51 -16.67
N ASP A 76 -8.47 -3.25 -16.14
CA ASP A 76 -7.49 -2.35 -16.77
C ASP A 76 -6.05 -2.88 -16.56
N PRO A 77 -5.53 -3.70 -17.49
CA PRO A 77 -4.22 -4.32 -17.33
C PRO A 77 -3.08 -3.30 -17.38
N GLN A 78 -3.24 -2.16 -18.09
CA GLN A 78 -2.19 -1.16 -18.21
C GLN A 78 -2.03 -0.35 -16.93
N LEU A 79 -3.15 0.11 -16.37
CA LEU A 79 -3.16 0.82 -15.10
C LEU A 79 -2.64 -0.06 -13.96
N VAL A 80 -3.16 -1.28 -13.84
CA VAL A 80 -2.77 -2.21 -12.77
C VAL A 80 -1.29 -2.56 -12.86
N SER A 81 -0.77 -2.88 -14.05
CA SER A 81 0.66 -3.16 -14.24
C SER A 81 1.54 -1.96 -13.86
N ARG A 82 1.11 -0.74 -14.19
CA ARG A 82 1.83 0.49 -13.80
C ARG A 82 1.84 0.67 -12.28
N LEU A 83 0.69 0.50 -11.62
CA LEU A 83 0.56 0.62 -10.17
C LEU A 83 1.40 -0.42 -9.43
N GLN A 84 1.39 -1.68 -9.89
CA GLN A 84 2.26 -2.74 -9.37
C GLN A 84 3.74 -2.35 -9.48
N ARG A 85 4.19 -1.88 -10.64
CA ARG A 85 5.59 -1.42 -10.83
C ARG A 85 5.97 -0.28 -9.89
N LEU A 86 5.09 0.72 -9.70
CA LEU A 86 5.32 1.82 -8.76
C LEU A 86 5.44 1.32 -7.32
N ARG A 87 4.59 0.37 -6.92
CA ARG A 87 4.67 -0.29 -5.61
C ARG A 87 6.01 -1.00 -5.43
N HIS A 88 6.40 -1.82 -6.41
CA HIS A 88 7.68 -2.54 -6.36
C HIS A 88 8.86 -1.58 -6.25
N ALA A 89 8.90 -0.51 -7.05
CA ALA A 89 9.96 0.50 -6.96
C ALA A 89 10.06 1.13 -5.55
N ARG A 90 8.91 1.45 -4.94
CA ARG A 90 8.86 2.03 -3.58
C ARG A 90 9.32 1.04 -2.51
N THR A 91 8.92 -0.23 -2.61
CA THR A 91 9.34 -1.28 -1.68
C THR A 91 10.83 -1.58 -1.80
N SER A 92 11.36 -1.68 -3.02
CA SER A 92 12.79 -1.88 -3.27
C SER A 92 13.63 -0.71 -2.74
N ALA A 93 13.21 0.54 -2.99
CA ALA A 93 13.91 1.72 -2.45
C ALA A 93 13.97 1.73 -0.92
N ARG A 94 12.93 1.22 -0.24
CA ARG A 94 12.92 1.06 1.22
C ARG A 94 13.89 -0.02 1.68
N ALA A 95 13.92 -1.17 1.00
CA ALA A 95 14.80 -2.29 1.34
C ALA A 95 16.29 -1.92 1.20
N THR A 96 16.67 -1.20 0.14
CA THR A 96 18.05 -0.72 -0.04
C THR A 96 18.50 0.24 1.05
N ARG A 97 17.57 1.05 1.60
CA ARG A 97 17.88 1.96 2.72
C ARG A 97 17.96 1.26 4.07
N SER A 98 17.19 0.19 4.28
CA SER A 98 17.19 -0.53 5.57
C SER A 98 18.37 -1.49 5.74
N PHE A 99 19.16 -1.74 4.69
CA PHE A 99 20.34 -2.61 4.75
C PHE A 99 21.66 -1.86 5.01
N VAL A 100 21.66 -0.54 5.24
CA VAL A 100 22.83 0.13 5.83
C VAL A 100 22.92 -0.30 7.30
N ALA A 101 23.71 -1.34 7.55
CA ALA A 101 24.09 -1.72 8.90
C ALA A 101 24.88 -0.55 9.55
N PRO A 102 24.45 -0.04 10.72
CA PRO A 102 25.28 0.89 11.49
C PRO A 102 26.42 0.08 12.10
N GLY A 103 27.61 0.09 11.48
CA GLY A 103 28.74 -0.66 12.06
C GLY A 103 29.98 -0.88 11.20
N ALA A 104 30.03 -0.48 9.92
CA ALA A 104 31.29 -0.49 9.18
C ALA A 104 32.08 0.81 9.46
N ALA A 105 32.63 0.92 10.67
CA ALA A 105 33.72 1.86 10.92
C ALA A 105 34.95 1.41 10.10
N PRO A 106 35.67 2.33 9.42
CA PRO A 106 37.02 2.03 8.97
C PRO A 106 37.94 2.00 10.19
N GLU A 107 38.07 0.85 10.84
CA GLU A 107 39.14 0.64 11.83
C GLU A 107 40.49 0.54 11.13
N GLY A 108 41.49 1.21 11.71
CA GLY A 108 42.90 0.83 11.58
C GLY A 108 43.75 1.70 10.68
N ARG A 109 44.14 2.89 11.17
CA ARG A 109 45.55 3.35 11.13
C ARG A 109 45.85 4.18 12.38
N GLU A 110 45.95 3.48 13.50
CA GLU A 110 46.92 3.85 14.53
C GLU A 110 48.21 3.10 14.17
N GLU A 111 49.21 3.82 13.68
CA GLU A 111 50.60 3.36 13.70
C GLU A 111 51.47 4.58 13.98
N GLU A 112 51.59 4.87 15.27
CA GLU A 112 52.85 5.09 15.97
C GLU A 112 53.96 5.85 15.21
N ARG A 113 54.16 7.13 15.55
CA ARG A 113 55.43 7.68 16.07
C ARG A 113 55.36 9.17 16.35
#